data_AF-A0A924N191-F1
#
_entry.id   AF-A0A924N191-F1
#
_cell.length_a   1.000
_cell.length_b   1.000
_cell.length_c   1.000
_cell.angle_alpha   90.00
_cell.angle_beta   90.00
_cell.angle_gamma   90.00
#
_symmetry.space_group_name_H-M   'P 1'
#
loop_
_entity.id
_entity.type
_entity.pdbx_description
1 polymer ?
#
loop_
_entity_poly.entity_id
_entity_poly.type
_entity_poly.pdbx_seq_one_letter_code
_entity_poly.pdbx_strand_id
1 'polypeptide(L)' 'MTLSSGQFTALANLSRKKAGEHVDWINIADARALTELGLAERTGAGWVITPAGIQALAAGDKGSD' A
#
# COMPACT_ATOMS: atom_id res chain seq x y z
N MET A 1 10.66 4.20 -9.31
CA MET A 1 9.43 4.89 -8.89
C MET A 1 9.57 5.13 -7.39
N THR A 2 9.43 6.38 -6.95
CA THR A 2 9.44 6.71 -5.53
C THR A 2 7.99 6.89 -5.12
N LEU A 3 7.51 6.10 -4.15
CA LEU A 3 6.19 6.27 -3.56
C LEU A 3 6.20 7.54 -2.70
N SER A 4 5.10 8.28 -2.70
CA SER A 4 4.93 9.35 -1.70
C SER A 4 4.88 8.74 -0.29
N SER A 5 5.18 9.54 0.73
CA SER A 5 5.06 9.12 2.14
C SER A 5 3.67 8.57 2.48
N GLY A 6 2.61 9.15 1.89
CA GLY A 6 1.22 8.67 2.03
C GLY A 6 1.00 7.31 1.37
N GLN A 7 1.46 7.15 0.13
CA GLN A 7 1.38 5.89 -0.61
C GLN A 7 2.18 4.77 0.07
N PHE A 8 3.38 5.07 0.57
CA PHE A 8 4.19 4.11 1.30
C PHE A 8 3.49 3.67 2.60
N THR A 9 2.94 4.63 3.36
CA THR A 9 2.18 4.32 4.58
C THR A 9 0.95 3.48 4.27
N ALA A 10 0.19 3.83 3.23
CA ALA A 10 -0.96 3.05 2.79
C ALA A 10 -0.57 1.63 2.36
N LEU A 11 0.54 1.47 1.63
CA LEU A 11 1.05 0.18 1.19
C LEU A 11 1.52 -0.69 2.37
N ALA A 12 2.22 -0.09 3.35
CA ALA A 12 2.60 -0.76 4.58
C ALA A 12 1.38 -1.23 5.39
N ASN A 13 0.37 -0.38 5.48
CA ASN A 13 -0.91 -0.67 6.14
C ASN A 13 -1.65 -1.82 5.44
N LEU A 14 -1.65 -1.87 4.10
CA LEU A 14 -2.21 -3.00 3.35
C LEU A 14 -1.46 -4.32 3.60
N SER A 15 -0.13 -4.25 3.75
CA SER A 15 0.69 -5.41 4.11
C SER A 15 0.33 -5.95 5.50
N ARG A 16 0.22 -5.06 6.51
CA ARG A 16 -0.22 -5.42 7.86
C ARG A 16 -1.63 -6.02 7.88
N LYS A 17 -2.56 -5.41 7.15
CA LYS A 17 -3.94 -5.93 7.01
C LYS A 17 -3.94 -7.36 6.46
N LYS A 18 -3.08 -7.64 5.46
CA LYS A 18 -2.94 -8.99 4.89
C LYS A 18 -2.36 -10.00 5.89
N ALA A 19 -1.49 -9.56 6.80
CA ALA A 19 -0.96 -10.38 7.88
C ALA A 19 -1.97 -10.65 9.02
N GLY A 20 -3.17 -10.07 8.94
CA GLY A 20 -4.18 -10.16 10.00
C GLY A 20 -3.93 -9.17 11.15
N GLU A 21 -3.01 -8.23 10.99
CA GLU A 21 -2.79 -7.16 11.96
C GLU A 21 -3.91 -6.12 11.87
N HIS A 22 -4.16 -5.47 13.01
CA HIS A 22 -5.08 -4.34 13.04
C HIS A 22 -4.45 -3.13 12.35
N VAL A 23 -5.26 -2.43 11.55
CA VAL A 23 -4.80 -1.28 10.77
C VAL A 23 -5.81 -0.17 10.95
N ASP A 24 -5.37 0.93 11.56
CA ASP A 24 -6.28 1.99 11.99
C ASP A 24 -6.97 2.67 10.81
N TRP A 25 -6.23 2.91 9.72
CA TRP A 25 -6.70 3.68 8.58
C TRP A 25 -5.92 3.36 7.31
N ILE A 26 -6.63 3.32 6.17
CA ILE A 26 -6.02 3.32 4.83
C ILE A 26 -6.58 4.54 4.08
N ASN A 27 -5.70 5.42 3.62
CA ASN A 27 -6.12 6.58 2.82
C ASN A 27 -6.64 6.09 1.47
N ILE A 28 -7.86 6.52 1.11
CA ILE A 28 -8.53 6.09 -0.11
C ILE A 28 -7.82 6.61 -1.37
N ALA A 29 -7.32 7.85 -1.35
CA ALA A 29 -6.62 8.43 -2.49
C ALA A 29 -5.30 7.68 -2.75
N ASP A 30 -4.54 7.40 -1.70
CA ASP A 30 -3.30 6.63 -1.79
C ASP A 30 -3.58 5.19 -2.23
N ALA A 31 -4.59 4.53 -1.68
CA ALA A 31 -4.95 3.16 -2.06
C ALA A 31 -5.43 3.06 -3.52
N ARG A 32 -6.13 4.09 -4.02
CA ARG A 32 -6.47 4.20 -5.45
C ARG A 32 -5.22 4.36 -6.31
N ALA A 33 -4.32 5.28 -5.96
CA ALA A 33 -3.06 5.46 -6.68
C ALA A 33 -2.22 4.16 -6.70
N LEU A 34 -2.15 3.44 -5.57
CA LEU A 34 -1.49 2.13 -5.50
C LEU A 34 -2.17 1.07 -6.38
N THR A 35 -3.49 1.17 -6.57
CA THR A 35 -4.24 0.28 -7.48
C THR A 35 -3.90 0.58 -8.94
N GLU A 36 -3.81 1.87 -9.30
CA GLU A 36 -3.39 2.31 -10.64
C GLU A 36 -1.93 1.90 -10.94
N LEU A 37 -1.08 1.85 -9.92
CA LEU A 37 0.30 1.37 -10.02
C LEU A 37 0.43 -0.17 -10.00
N GLY A 38 -0.67 -0.92 -9.83
CA GLY A 38 -0.65 -2.39 -9.71
C GLY A 38 -0.04 -2.93 -8.41
N LEU A 39 0.18 -2.07 -7.42
CA LEU A 39 0.74 -2.41 -6.10
C LEU A 39 -0.34 -2.81 -5.08
N ALA A 40 -1.57 -2.40 -5.33
CA ALA A 40 -2.76 -2.78 -4.58
C ALA A 40 -3.88 -3.23 -5.53
N GLU A 41 -4.87 -3.93 -4.98
CA GLU A 41 -6.07 -4.34 -5.71
C GLU A 41 -7.32 -3.97 -4.89
N ARG A 42 -8.35 -3.46 -5.57
CA ARG A 42 -9.66 -3.17 -4.98
C ARG A 42 -10.46 -4.45 -4.88
N THR A 43 -10.92 -4.79 -3.66
CA THR A 43 -11.79 -5.94 -3.40
C THR A 43 -13.11 -5.48 -2.76
N GLY A 44 -14.08 -6.38 -2.64
CA GLY A 44 -15.35 -6.10 -1.95
C GLY A 44 -15.18 -5.68 -0.48
N ALA A 45 -14.05 -6.04 0.16
CA ALA A 45 -13.71 -5.71 1.55
C ALA A 45 -12.66 -4.56 1.68
N GLY A 46 -12.48 -3.77 0.61
CA GLY A 46 -11.56 -2.62 0.61
C GLY A 46 -10.42 -2.78 -0.40
N TRP A 47 -9.19 -2.76 0.08
CA TRP A 47 -7.99 -2.98 -0.74
C TRP A 47 -7.11 -4.06 -0.13
N VAL A 48 -6.36 -4.74 -0.99
CA VAL A 48 -5.36 -5.75 -0.63
C VAL A 48 -4.04 -5.44 -1.34
N ILE A 49 -2.90 -5.74 -0.70
CA ILE A 49 -1.59 -5.58 -1.31
C ILE A 49 -1.30 -6.72 -2.32
N THR A 50 -0.77 -6.37 -3.49
CA THR A 50 -0.36 -7.35 -4.51
C THR A 50 1.06 -7.87 -4.23
N PRO A 51 1.49 -8.98 -4.86
CA PRO A 51 2.90 -9.41 -4.78
C PRO A 51 3.89 -8.33 -5.26
N ALA A 52 3.51 -7.52 -6.25
CA ALA A 52 4.31 -6.39 -6.71
C ALA A 52 4.39 -5.29 -5.64
N GLY A 53 3.28 -5.02 -4.95
CA GLY A 53 3.24 -4.11 -3.80
C GLY A 53 4.15 -4.54 -2.66
N ILE A 54 4.22 -5.84 -2.35
CA ILE A 54 5.11 -6.37 -1.32
C ILE A 54 6.58 -6.13 -1.70
N GLN A 55 6.93 -6.39 -2.96
CA GLN A 55 8.29 -6.13 -3.46
C GLN A 55 8.62 -4.63 -3.46
N ALA A 56 7.68 -3.77 -3.88
CA ALA A 56 7.86 -2.33 -3.84
C ALA A 56 8.01 -1.80 -2.42
N LEU A 57 7.28 -2.38 -1.46
CA LEU A 57 7.41 -2.04 -0.03
C LEU A 57 8.77 -2.45 0.53
N ALA A 58 9.29 -3.62 0.13
CA ALA A 58 10.62 -4.10 0.53
C ALA A 58 11.77 -3.33 -0.16
N ALA A 59 11.56 -2.88 -1.40
CA ALA A 59 12.51 -2.09 -2.17
C ALA A 59 12.47 -0.59 -1.83
N GLY A 60 11.38 -0.13 -1.22
CA GLY A 60 11.13 1.26 -0.88
C GLY A 60 11.90 1.68 0.37
N ASP A 61 13.16 2.08 0.15
CA ASP A 61 13.82 3.05 1.02
C ASP A 61 12.97 4.34 1.06
N LYS A 62 12.74 4.88 2.26
CA LYS A 62 11.91 6.07 2.49
C LYS A 62 12.34 7.20 1.54
N GLY A 63 11.54 7.49 0.52
CA GLY A 63 11.62 8.77 -0.18
C GLY A 63 11.36 9.87 0.84
N SER A 64 12.43 10.43 1.38
CA SER A 64 12.40 11.60 2.26
C SER A 64 12.07 12.79 1.36
N ASP A 65 10.84 13.28 1.45
CA ASP A 65 10.45 14.62 0.99
C ASP A 65 10.53 15.57 2.19
#